data_AF-A0A948SJ00-F1
#
_entry.id   AF-A0A948SJ00-F1
#
_cell.length_a   1.000
_cell.length_b   1.000
_cell.length_c   1.000
_cell.angle_alpha   90.00
_cell.angle_beta   90.00
_cell.angle_gamma   90.00
#
_symmetry.space_group_name_H-M   'P 1'
#
loop_
_entity.id
_entity.type
_entity.pdbx_description
1 polymer ?
#
loop_
_entity_poly.entity_id
_entity_poly.type
_entity_poly.pdbx_seq_one_letter_code
_entity_poly.pdbx_strand_id
1 'polypeptide(L)' 'AFGEVGLNGELRSVAHHDRRAAEAARFGLGEPVSPTGARTVREALRALSGGLQGASERRIA' A
#
# COMPACT_ATOMS: atom_id res chain seq x y z
N ALA A 1 -3.76 -0.01 -1.38
CA ALA A 1 -2.72 -1.06 -1.49
C ALA A 1 -3.24 -2.22 -2.33
N PHE A 2 -2.38 -2.93 -3.04
CA PHE A 2 -2.76 -4.15 -3.79
C PHE A 2 -1.58 -5.11 -3.92
N GLY A 3 -1.87 -6.39 -4.19
CA GLY A 3 -0.89 -7.47 -4.35
C GLY A 3 -1.45 -8.79 -3.82
N GLU A 4 -0.82 -9.89 -4.21
CA GLU A 4 -1.11 -11.22 -3.64
C GLU A 4 -0.18 -11.49 -2.46
N VAL A 5 -0.69 -12.14 -1.41
CA VAL A 5 0.10 -12.48 -0.23
C VAL A 5 0.38 -13.97 -0.25
N GLY A 6 1.66 -14.33 -0.32
CA GLY A 6 2.08 -15.71 -0.10
C GLY A 6 2.20 -16.05 1.38
N LEU A 7 2.20 -17.35 1.70
CA LEU A 7 2.20 -17.82 3.08
C LEU A 7 3.49 -17.47 3.84
N ASN A 8 4.59 -17.22 3.15
CA ASN A 8 5.85 -16.78 3.76
C ASN A 8 5.89 -15.26 3.95
N GLY A 9 4.78 -14.57 3.65
CA GLY A 9 4.66 -13.12 3.77
C GLY A 9 5.25 -12.34 2.60
N GLU A 10 5.61 -13.01 1.50
CA GLU A 10 6.00 -12.36 0.25
C GLU A 10 4.81 -11.66 -0.39
N LEU A 11 5.05 -10.47 -0.94
CA LEU A 11 4.07 -9.70 -1.68
C LEU A 11 4.31 -9.91 -3.18
N ARG A 12 3.33 -10.49 -3.87
CA ARG A 12 3.44 -10.94 -5.26
C ARG A 12 2.68 -10.01 -6.20
N SER A 13 3.20 -9.88 -7.42
CA SER A 13 2.62 -9.09 -8.50
C SER A 13 1.25 -9.64 -8.91
N VAL A 14 0.33 -8.72 -9.19
CA VAL A 14 -1.00 -9.02 -9.77
C VAL A 14 -1.13 -8.33 -11.11
N ALA A 15 -2.05 -8.80 -11.95
CA ALA A 15 -2.31 -8.20 -13.25
C ALA A 15 -2.78 -6.74 -13.13
N HIS A 16 -2.45 -5.95 -14.17
CA HIS A 16 -2.88 -4.57 -14.39
C HIS A 16 -2.44 -3.59 -13.28
N HIS A 17 -1.14 -3.59 -12.95
CA HIS A 17 -0.55 -2.67 -11.96
C HIS A 17 -0.91 -1.20 -12.28
N ASP A 18 -0.59 -0.72 -13.48
CA ASP A 18 -0.82 0.68 -13.89
C ASP A 18 -2.30 1.08 -13.78
N ARG A 19 -3.22 0.19 -14.14
CA ARG A 19 -4.67 0.45 -14.05
C ARG A 19 -5.11 0.63 -12.60
N ARG A 20 -4.57 -0.18 -11.67
CA ARG A 20 -4.89 -0.10 -10.25
C ARG A 20 -4.30 1.18 -9.63
N ALA A 21 -3.10 1.58 -10.05
CA ALA A 21 -2.50 2.85 -9.64
C ALA A 21 -3.30 4.05 -10.16
N ALA A 22 -3.69 4.05 -11.44
CA ALA A 22 -4.53 5.08 -12.04
C ALA A 22 -5.89 5.22 -11.34
N GLU A 23 -6.53 4.10 -10.98
CA GLU A 23 -7.81 4.12 -10.25
C GLU A 23 -7.64 4.69 -8.83
N ALA A 24 -6.56 4.34 -8.13
CA ALA A 24 -6.27 4.94 -6.82
C ALA A 24 -6.12 6.47 -6.91
N ALA A 25 -5.38 6.95 -7.92
CA ALA A 25 -5.25 8.38 -8.18
C ALA A 25 -6.59 9.05 -8.52
N ARG A 26 -7.46 8.39 -9.31
CA ARG A 26 -8.80 8.88 -9.63
C ARG A 26 -9.67 9.09 -8.39
N PHE A 27 -9.52 8.25 -7.37
CA PHE A 27 -10.21 8.39 -6.09
C PHE A 27 -9.55 9.38 -5.12
N GLY A 28 -8.51 10.10 -5.56
CA GLY A 28 -7.76 11.02 -4.70
C GLY A 28 -6.95 10.33 -3.61
N LEU A 29 -6.66 9.02 -3.78
CA LEU A 29 -5.75 8.31 -2.89
C LEU A 29 -4.30 8.63 -3.28
N GLY A 30 -3.41 8.62 -2.28
CA GLY A 30 -1.97 8.68 -2.54
C GLY A 30 -1.45 7.41 -3.23
N GLU A 31 -0.14 7.39 -3.50
CA GLU A 31 0.52 6.26 -4.16
C GLU A 31 0.22 4.94 -3.42
N PRO A 32 -0.38 3.94 -4.08
CA PRO A 32 -0.75 2.70 -3.42
C PRO A 32 0.50 1.86 -3.12
N VAL A 33 0.57 1.33 -1.91
CA VAL A 33 1.51 0.25 -1.59
C VAL A 33 1.26 -0.94 -2.50
N SER A 34 2.31 -1.39 -3.19
CA SER A 34 2.25 -2.41 -4.24
C SER A 34 3.51 -3.29 -4.27
N PRO A 35 3.50 -4.42 -5.00
CA PRO A 35 4.63 -5.35 -5.09
C PRO A 35 5.90 -4.76 -5.74
N THR A 36 5.77 -3.59 -6.38
CA THR A 36 6.89 -2.81 -6.95
C THR A 36 7.62 -2.00 -5.86
N GLY A 37 6.89 -1.50 -4.86
CA GLY A 37 7.45 -0.69 -3.77
C GLY A 37 7.73 -1.47 -2.47
N ALA A 38 7.17 -2.67 -2.32
CA ALA A 38 7.41 -3.56 -1.19
C ALA A 38 7.42 -5.02 -1.66
N ARG A 39 8.37 -5.82 -1.19
CA ARG A 39 8.51 -7.25 -1.55
C ARG A 39 7.93 -8.17 -0.49
N THR A 40 7.67 -7.64 0.71
CA THR A 40 7.04 -8.38 1.81
C THR A 40 5.90 -7.60 2.43
N VAL A 41 4.96 -8.31 3.06
CA VAL A 41 3.88 -7.68 3.85
C VAL A 41 4.47 -6.83 4.99
N ARG A 42 5.59 -7.25 5.58
CA ARG A 42 6.28 -6.49 6.63
C ARG A 42 6.74 -5.11 6.13
N GLU A 43 7.37 -5.05 4.97
CA GLU A 43 7.78 -3.78 4.33
C GLU A 43 6.57 -2.90 4.01
N ALA A 44 5.53 -3.50 3.44
CA ALA A 44 4.28 -2.82 3.11
C ALA A 44 3.64 -2.16 4.36
N LEU A 45 3.57 -2.90 5.47
CA LEU A 45 3.01 -2.39 6.72
C LEU A 45 3.87 -1.27 7.31
N ARG A 46 5.20 -1.40 7.28
CA ARG A 46 6.11 -0.33 7.77
C ARG A 46 5.93 0.98 6.98
N ALA A 47 5.78 0.89 5.66
CA ALA A 47 5.52 2.05 4.81
C ALA A 47 4.19 2.74 5.18
N LEU A 48 3.17 1.98 5.55
CA LEU A 48 1.87 2.51 5.99
C LEU A 48 1.90 3.09 7.40
N SER A 49 2.63 2.45 8.33
CA SER A 49 2.71 2.89 9.73
C SER A 49 3.25 4.31 9.88
N GLY A 50 4.21 4.71 9.05
CA GLY A 50 4.71 6.10 9.02
C GLY A 50 3.62 7.12 8.64
N GLY A 51 2.66 6.74 7.80
CA GLY A 51 1.50 7.58 7.44
C GLY A 51 0.36 7.54 8.46
N LEU A 52 0.19 6.43 9.18
CA LEU A 52 -0.86 6.26 10.19
C LEU A 52 -0.61 7.07 11.46
N GLN A 53 0.64 7.29 11.86
CA GLN A 53 0.97 8.11 13.05
C GLN A 53 0.46 9.55 12.88
N GLY A 54 0.74 10.19 11.75
CA GLY A 54 0.26 11.55 11.48
C GLY A 54 -1.25 11.66 11.26
N ALA A 55 -1.93 10.57 10.87
CA ALA A 55 -3.39 10.55 10.74
C ALA A 55 -4.11 10.34 12.08
N SER A 56 -3.47 9.69 13.05
CA SER A 56 -4.00 9.52 14.41
C SER A 56 -3.97 10.85 15.17
N GLU A 57 -2.89 11.63 15.05
CA GLU A 57 -2.74 12.94 15.69
C GLU A 57 -3.78 13.95 15.21
N ARG A 58 -4.11 13.94 13.91
CA ARG A 58 -5.12 14.84 13.32
C ARG A 58 -6.57 14.50 13.67
N ARG A 59 -6.84 13.34 14.28
CA ARG A 59 -8.20 12.87 14.57
C ARG A 59 -8.65 13.16 16.01
N ILE A 60 -7.73 13.61 16.87
CA ILE A 60 -7.96 13.92 18.29
C ILE A 60 -7.99 15.44 18.53
N ALA A 61 -7.52 16.23 17.56
CA ALA A 61 -7.66 17.69 17.52
C ALA A 61 -9.00 18.10 16.90
#